data_AF-A0A3S9Y6E8-F1
#
_entry.id   AF-A0A3S9Y6E8-F1
#
_cell.length_a   1.000
_cell.length_b   1.000
_cell.length_c   1.000
_cell.angle_alpha   90.00
_cell.angle_beta   90.00
_cell.angle_gamma   90.00
#
_symmetry.space_group_name_H-M   'P 1'
#
loop_
_entity.id
_entity.type
_entity.pdbx_description
1 polymer ?
#
loop_
_entity_poly.entity_id
_entity_poly.type
_entity_poly.pdbx_seq_one_letter_code
_entity_poly.pdbx_strand_id
1 'polypeptide(L)'
;MNQNSPPLVLPPGLARALATFQDKDRRRLDDTVTRLHTVNGRLWDTEDRVRGALLSPAQVADCKREIDQLNAERNVLAERADEVLGALADSGRADVPLHTETLASVVDRLSVLTLRIWHSERSSARDEMARRRVPALHGQREELCAALDSLVSDVVAGRKRLPVPARYKFYGRDDTVTTEIKPSRHLVRVIAFGGLSECGKTTSAEFVRRTCGAQRLKIGFLLRQAAHRQGLADPYALSARRQAELLLGELNRFAESHVDTQLFTIESVHDDASIAELKQFMGDSLQIVYLDASFAVRVERSGTPAQAVAGKDEIKMSRGAHQVAALADHVIDNSGSIAALRARLQRIADPPASAALRVATPYGLGLPAAVAAATADFTDTVRAYGPDVRLAALTGSPGEGTWIAGWSDLDLLVIAEHEVTDRIHAALDQYRTDLRDAASLGPTLVTPGEVTAGRLTPRLTFALHQLQQGLPVLHAALDVELPTVTRDELALAAARELPQVILTMRRLRADAGPDTLRQLYKHLVLACRLLLREHNQWESGPDRILAAASRMPDLTAFSVPSLVEISSAGRDGGSESLLKPVALAVDQLLAWYAVQLTA
;
A
#
# COMPACT_ATOMS: atom_id res chain seq x y z
N MET A 1 32.81 -16.96 -13.27
CA MET A 1 33.76 -17.31 -12.20
C MET A 1 33.45 -16.42 -11.00
N ASN A 2 33.01 -17.01 -9.89
CA ASN A 2 32.52 -16.31 -8.69
C ASN A 2 33.49 -15.23 -8.22
N GLN A 3 32.97 -14.02 -8.03
CA GLN A 3 33.71 -12.77 -7.81
C GLN A 3 33.90 -12.43 -6.32
N ASN A 4 33.81 -13.39 -5.40
CA ASN A 4 33.92 -13.08 -3.98
C ASN A 4 35.40 -13.02 -3.57
N SER A 5 35.79 -11.90 -2.94
CA SER A 5 37.07 -11.79 -2.24
C SER A 5 37.21 -12.90 -1.19
N PRO A 6 38.43 -13.37 -0.90
CA PRO A 6 38.65 -14.40 0.11
C PRO A 6 38.21 -13.89 1.49
N PRO A 7 37.70 -14.75 2.38
CA PRO A 7 37.37 -14.33 3.75
C PRO A 7 38.63 -13.86 4.48
N LEU A 8 38.45 -12.92 5.41
CA LEU A 8 39.52 -12.48 6.30
C LEU A 8 39.80 -13.57 7.34
N VAL A 9 40.99 -14.15 7.31
CA VAL A 9 41.44 -15.12 8.31
C VAL A 9 42.24 -14.41 9.39
N LEU A 10 41.74 -14.42 10.62
CA LEU A 10 42.43 -13.86 11.78
C LEU A 10 43.61 -14.77 12.19
N PRO A 11 44.71 -14.19 12.71
CA PRO A 11 45.88 -14.98 13.08
C PRO A 11 45.60 -15.85 14.33
N PRO A 12 46.32 -16.98 14.48
CA PRO A 12 45.99 -17.99 15.49
C PRO A 12 46.06 -17.51 16.95
N GLY A 13 46.98 -16.60 17.27
CA GLY A 13 47.10 -16.02 18.61
C GLY A 13 45.89 -15.17 18.98
N LEU A 14 45.45 -14.30 18.08
CA LEU A 14 44.19 -13.55 18.24
C LEU A 14 42.99 -14.50 18.35
N ALA A 15 42.88 -15.50 17.46
CA ALA A 15 41.78 -16.46 17.49
C ALA A 15 41.70 -17.24 18.82
N ARG A 16 42.85 -17.63 19.39
CA ARG A 16 42.91 -18.27 20.72
C ARG A 16 42.48 -17.33 21.84
N ALA A 17 42.91 -16.07 21.81
CA ALA A 17 42.51 -15.09 22.81
C ALA A 17 40.99 -14.87 22.78
N LEU A 18 40.41 -14.77 21.58
CA LEU A 18 38.96 -14.62 21.38
C LEU A 18 38.16 -15.85 21.83
N ALA A 19 38.73 -17.05 21.86
CA ALA A 19 38.03 -18.24 22.34
C ALA A 19 37.59 -18.14 23.81
N THR A 20 38.19 -17.22 24.58
CA THR A 20 37.81 -16.93 25.98
C THR A 20 36.54 -16.07 26.11
N PHE A 21 36.09 -15.45 25.01
CA PHE A 21 34.93 -14.55 25.02
C PHE A 21 33.60 -15.33 25.03
N GLN A 22 32.56 -14.70 25.59
CA GLN A 22 31.20 -15.21 25.52
C GLN A 22 30.76 -15.37 24.05
N ASP A 23 29.89 -16.36 23.78
CA ASP A 23 29.39 -16.65 22.43
C ASP A 23 28.75 -15.44 21.74
N LYS A 24 28.13 -14.54 22.52
CA LYS A 24 27.51 -13.32 22.02
C LYS A 24 28.56 -12.34 21.48
N ASP A 25 29.62 -12.10 22.24
CA ASP A 25 30.67 -11.14 21.87
C ASP A 25 31.52 -11.66 20.73
N ARG A 26 31.80 -12.97 20.70
CA ARG A 26 32.45 -13.61 19.54
C ARG A 26 31.65 -13.41 18.26
N ARG A 27 30.34 -13.67 18.30
CA ARG A 27 29.46 -13.46 17.13
C ARG A 27 29.40 -11.99 16.71
N ARG A 28 29.30 -11.07 17.67
CA ARG A 28 29.30 -9.63 17.39
C ARG A 28 30.60 -9.17 16.72
N LEU A 29 31.75 -9.65 17.19
CA LEU A 29 33.04 -9.34 16.60
C LEU A 29 33.17 -9.94 15.19
N ASP A 30 32.79 -11.21 15.01
CA ASP A 30 32.87 -11.90 13.72
C ASP A 30 32.02 -11.21 12.64
N ASP A 31 30.79 -10.84 12.98
CA ASP A 31 29.91 -10.05 12.11
C ASP A 31 30.52 -8.68 11.77
N THR A 32 31.03 -7.98 12.79
CA THR A 32 31.65 -6.65 12.61
C THR A 32 32.89 -6.71 11.72
N VAL A 33 33.77 -7.69 11.93
CA VAL A 33 35.02 -7.86 11.17
C VAL A 33 34.72 -8.32 9.73
N THR A 34 33.73 -9.20 9.55
CA THR A 34 33.29 -9.64 8.22
C THR A 34 32.68 -8.49 7.43
N ARG A 35 31.85 -7.66 8.09
CA ARG A 35 31.29 -6.45 7.48
C ARG A 35 32.39 -5.43 7.17
N LEU A 36 33.35 -5.23 8.07
CA LEU A 36 34.52 -4.37 7.84
C LEU A 36 35.32 -4.82 6.61
N HIS A 37 35.56 -6.12 6.46
CA HIS A 37 36.26 -6.68 5.31
C HIS A 37 35.47 -6.47 4.01
N THR A 38 34.15 -6.65 4.07
CA THR A 38 33.25 -6.41 2.94
C THR A 38 33.23 -4.95 2.50
N VAL A 39 33.16 -4.01 3.46
CA VAL A 39 33.23 -2.56 3.21
C VAL A 39 34.56 -2.17 2.58
N ASN A 40 35.67 -2.73 3.07
CA ASN A 40 36.99 -2.52 2.47
C ASN A 40 37.07 -3.02 1.02
N GLY A 41 36.43 -4.15 0.70
CA GLY A 41 36.32 -4.64 -0.68
C GLY A 41 35.55 -3.68 -1.59
N ARG A 42 34.37 -3.23 -1.14
CA ARG A 42 33.56 -2.24 -1.88
C ARG A 42 34.29 -0.91 -2.06
N LEU A 43 35.02 -0.47 -1.04
CA LEU A 43 35.82 0.76 -1.09
C LEU A 43 36.91 0.63 -2.16
N TRP A 44 37.61 -0.50 -2.21
CA TRP A 44 38.59 -0.78 -3.26
C TRP A 44 37.97 -0.71 -4.65
N ASP A 45 36.86 -1.42 -4.87
CA ASP A 45 36.17 -1.45 -6.16
C ASP A 45 35.68 -0.06 -6.59
N THR A 46 35.19 0.75 -5.65
CA THR A 46 34.72 2.11 -5.91
C THR A 46 35.88 3.05 -6.23
N GLU A 47 37.01 2.92 -5.53
CA GLU A 47 38.24 3.65 -5.85
C GLU A 47 38.80 3.29 -7.22
N ASP A 48 38.79 2.02 -7.61
CA ASP A 48 39.20 1.60 -8.94
C ASP A 48 38.22 2.11 -10.01
N ARG A 49 36.91 2.13 -9.71
CA ARG A 49 35.90 2.72 -10.59
C ARG A 49 36.16 4.20 -10.82
N VAL A 50 36.39 5.00 -9.78
CA VAL A 50 36.61 6.46 -9.90
C VAL A 50 37.90 6.82 -10.66
N ARG A 51 38.88 5.90 -10.69
CA ARG A 51 40.12 6.07 -11.48
C ARG A 51 39.92 5.85 -12.99
N GLY A 52 38.73 5.43 -13.42
CA GLY A 52 38.40 5.23 -14.84
C GLY A 52 38.46 6.52 -15.66
N ALA A 53 39.17 6.51 -16.80
CA ALA A 53 39.43 7.69 -17.63
C ALA A 53 38.19 8.26 -18.36
N LEU A 54 37.06 7.56 -18.35
CA LEU A 54 35.85 7.89 -19.13
C LEU A 54 34.65 8.31 -18.26
N LEU A 55 34.87 8.62 -16.99
CA LEU A 55 33.78 9.05 -16.10
C LEU A 55 33.39 10.51 -16.34
N SER A 56 32.08 10.77 -16.35
CA SER A 56 31.56 12.13 -16.33
C SER A 56 31.79 12.79 -14.95
N PRO A 57 31.79 14.14 -14.87
CA PRO A 57 31.92 14.84 -13.58
C PRO A 57 30.89 14.39 -12.54
N ALA A 58 29.66 14.08 -12.96
CA ALA A 58 28.61 13.57 -12.08
C ALA A 58 28.95 12.19 -11.52
N GLN A 59 29.44 11.28 -12.38
CA GLN A 59 29.85 9.94 -11.97
C GLN A 59 31.05 9.97 -11.02
N VAL A 60 31.99 10.91 -11.22
CA VAL A 60 33.11 11.15 -10.29
C VAL A 60 32.59 11.64 -8.94
N ALA A 61 31.66 12.59 -8.93
CA ALA A 61 31.06 13.10 -7.70
C ALA A 61 30.31 12.01 -6.93
N ASP A 62 29.56 11.15 -7.62
CA ASP A 62 28.84 10.03 -6.99
C ASP A 62 29.80 8.99 -6.43
N CYS A 63 30.85 8.61 -7.16
CA CYS A 63 31.89 7.72 -6.63
C CYS A 63 32.59 8.35 -5.42
N LYS A 64 32.82 9.68 -5.41
CA LYS A 64 33.43 10.35 -4.26
C LYS A 64 32.54 10.30 -3.02
N ARG A 65 31.23 10.53 -3.17
CA ARG A 65 30.26 10.42 -2.08
C ARG A 65 30.20 8.99 -1.53
N GLU A 66 30.21 7.99 -2.41
CA GLU A 66 30.24 6.58 -2.00
C GLU A 66 31.53 6.23 -1.27
N ILE A 67 32.69 6.69 -1.77
CA ILE A 67 33.98 6.55 -1.09
C ILE A 67 33.94 7.17 0.31
N ASP A 68 33.34 8.35 0.46
CA ASP A 68 33.23 9.01 1.77
C ASP A 68 32.31 8.24 2.72
N GLN A 69 31.17 7.73 2.23
CA GLN A 69 30.24 6.91 2.99
C GLN A 69 30.90 5.59 3.44
N LEU A 70 31.55 4.87 2.53
CA LEU A 70 32.24 3.61 2.83
C LEU A 70 33.39 3.82 3.82
N ASN A 71 34.11 4.94 3.72
CA ASN A 71 35.15 5.28 4.67
C ASN A 71 34.60 5.65 6.06
N ALA A 72 33.44 6.29 6.14
CA ALA A 72 32.75 6.54 7.41
C ALA A 72 32.28 5.22 8.04
N GLU A 73 31.63 4.34 7.26
CA GLU A 73 31.19 3.02 7.73
C GLU A 73 32.37 2.16 8.20
N ARG A 74 33.47 2.12 7.44
CA ARG A 74 34.72 1.43 7.82
C ARG A 74 35.22 1.89 9.19
N ASN A 75 35.18 3.19 9.46
CA ASN A 75 35.60 3.72 10.76
C ASN A 75 34.67 3.25 11.89
N VAL A 76 33.35 3.38 11.72
CA VAL A 76 32.36 2.92 12.72
C VAL A 76 32.51 1.43 13.01
N LEU A 77 32.75 0.61 11.99
CA LEU A 77 32.96 -0.84 12.16
C LEU A 77 34.26 -1.13 12.90
N ALA A 78 35.34 -0.40 12.63
CA ALA A 78 36.57 -0.55 13.38
C ALA A 78 36.41 -0.16 14.86
N GLU A 79 35.68 0.92 15.16
CA GLU A 79 35.39 1.34 16.54
C GLU A 79 34.54 0.27 17.27
N ARG A 80 33.51 -0.27 16.61
CA ARG A 80 32.70 -1.37 17.16
C ARG A 80 33.50 -2.65 17.39
N ALA A 81 34.47 -2.95 16.53
CA ALA A 81 35.36 -4.08 16.74
C ALA A 81 36.26 -3.84 17.96
N ASP A 82 36.79 -2.62 18.12
CA ASP A 82 37.58 -2.25 19.29
C ASP A 82 36.78 -2.24 20.60
N GLU A 83 35.48 -1.93 20.60
CA GLU A 83 34.62 -2.07 21.79
C GLU A 83 34.63 -3.51 22.34
N VAL A 84 34.66 -4.49 21.44
CA VAL A 84 34.68 -5.91 21.82
C VAL A 84 36.10 -6.37 22.13
N LEU A 85 37.07 -6.01 21.28
CA LEU A 85 38.48 -6.37 21.46
C LEU A 85 39.11 -5.72 22.70
N GLY A 86 38.56 -4.59 23.16
CA GLY A 86 39.00 -3.90 24.37
C GLY A 86 38.90 -4.77 25.63
N ALA A 87 38.02 -5.78 25.65
CA ALA A 87 37.92 -6.73 26.75
C ALA A 87 39.17 -7.65 26.90
N LEU A 88 40.07 -7.68 25.91
CA LEU A 88 41.38 -8.35 26.02
C LEU A 88 42.39 -7.55 26.85
N ALA A 89 42.18 -6.24 26.98
CA ALA A 89 43.09 -5.36 27.71
C ALA A 89 42.68 -5.27 29.18
N ASP A 90 43.65 -5.44 30.08
CA ASP A 90 43.42 -5.18 31.50
C ASP A 90 43.19 -3.67 31.72
N SER A 91 42.25 -3.34 32.61
CA SER A 91 41.84 -1.96 32.86
C SER A 91 42.94 -1.16 33.58
N GLY A 92 43.83 -0.57 32.79
CA GLY A 92 44.31 0.79 33.05
C GLY A 92 45.39 0.96 34.12
N ARG A 93 46.47 0.18 34.10
CA ARG A 93 47.68 0.61 34.79
C ARG A 93 48.47 1.62 33.92
N ALA A 94 48.63 2.84 34.43
CA ALA A 94 49.28 3.94 33.71
C ALA A 94 50.78 3.71 33.47
N ASP A 95 51.41 2.78 34.21
CA ASP A 95 52.82 2.40 34.11
C ASP A 95 53.12 1.45 32.93
N VAL A 96 52.09 0.97 32.22
CA VAL A 96 52.24 0.05 31.08
C VAL A 96 52.50 0.82 29.77
N PRO A 97 53.50 0.41 28.96
CA PRO A 97 53.79 1.02 27.66
C PRO A 97 52.58 1.04 26.71
N LEU A 98 52.35 2.18 26.07
CA LEU A 98 51.27 2.39 25.11
C LEU A 98 51.66 1.88 23.71
N HIS A 99 50.76 1.16 23.06
CA HIS A 99 50.88 0.86 21.64
C HIS A 99 50.30 1.99 20.77
N THR A 100 50.82 2.13 19.54
CA THR A 100 50.46 3.22 18.63
C THR A 100 49.09 3.03 17.95
N GLU A 101 48.63 1.78 17.83
CA GLU A 101 47.40 1.42 17.12
C GLU A 101 46.46 0.61 18.03
N THR A 102 45.17 0.64 17.73
CA THR A 102 44.20 -0.29 18.33
C THR A 102 44.26 -1.66 17.64
N LEU A 103 43.70 -2.70 18.27
CA LEU A 103 43.66 -4.03 17.66
C LEU A 103 42.82 -4.04 16.37
N ALA A 104 41.66 -3.37 16.34
CA ALA A 104 40.85 -3.29 15.13
C ALA A 104 41.55 -2.52 14.00
N SER A 105 42.43 -1.57 14.32
CA SER A 105 43.23 -0.86 13.30
C SER A 105 44.25 -1.78 12.61
N VAL A 106 44.87 -2.69 13.36
CA VAL A 106 45.76 -3.72 12.80
C VAL A 106 44.96 -4.74 11.99
N VAL A 107 43.77 -5.15 12.46
CA VAL A 107 42.85 -6.04 11.72
C VAL A 107 42.36 -5.40 10.41
N ASP A 108 42.02 -4.12 10.43
CA ASP A 108 41.63 -3.34 9.24
C ASP A 108 42.76 -3.28 8.20
N ARG A 109 44.01 -3.09 8.64
CA ARG A 109 45.19 -3.20 7.76
C ARG A 109 45.38 -4.61 7.20
N LEU A 110 45.16 -5.64 8.01
CA LEU A 110 45.22 -7.04 7.55
C LEU A 110 44.15 -7.31 6.48
N SER A 111 42.94 -6.76 6.66
CA SER A 111 41.87 -6.78 5.67
C SER A 111 42.31 -6.15 4.34
N VAL A 112 42.81 -4.90 4.37
CA VAL A 112 43.27 -4.20 3.16
C VAL A 112 44.43 -4.94 2.48
N LEU A 113 45.38 -5.49 3.25
CA LEU A 113 46.50 -6.24 2.69
C LEU A 113 46.04 -7.56 2.04
N THR A 114 45.06 -8.23 2.65
CA THR A 114 44.44 -9.44 2.09
C THR A 114 43.77 -9.17 0.75
N LEU A 115 42.99 -8.08 0.65
CA LEU A 115 42.39 -7.65 -0.61
C LEU A 115 43.45 -7.27 -1.65
N ARG A 116 44.50 -6.55 -1.23
CA ARG A 116 45.61 -6.16 -2.11
C ARG A 116 46.35 -7.36 -2.70
N ILE A 117 46.59 -8.40 -1.90
CA ILE A 117 47.15 -9.68 -2.39
C ILE A 117 46.23 -10.27 -3.45
N TRP A 118 44.94 -10.42 -3.13
CA TRP A 118 43.96 -11.00 -4.04
C TRP A 118 43.87 -10.27 -5.39
N HIS A 119 43.78 -8.93 -5.38
CA HIS A 119 43.77 -8.14 -6.62
C HIS A 119 45.10 -8.24 -7.38
N SER A 120 46.25 -8.28 -6.68
CA SER A 120 47.57 -8.41 -7.30
C SER A 120 47.77 -9.78 -7.95
N GLU A 121 47.35 -10.86 -7.29
CA GLU A 121 47.39 -12.23 -7.82
C GLU A 121 46.56 -12.35 -9.10
N ARG A 122 45.36 -11.75 -9.14
CA ARG A 122 44.50 -11.75 -10.35
C ARG A 122 45.09 -10.95 -11.50
N SER A 123 45.81 -9.88 -11.21
CA SER A 123 46.46 -9.04 -12.21
C SER A 123 47.82 -9.57 -12.64
N SER A 124 48.42 -10.48 -11.86
CA SER A 124 49.75 -11.06 -12.10
C SER A 124 49.88 -11.77 -13.46
N ALA A 125 48.80 -12.30 -14.04
CA ALA A 125 48.87 -12.87 -15.39
C ALA A 125 49.17 -11.79 -16.47
N ARG A 126 48.75 -10.55 -16.23
CA ARG A 126 48.76 -9.44 -17.21
C ARG A 126 49.70 -8.29 -16.85
N ASP A 127 50.13 -8.19 -15.59
CA ASP A 127 51.00 -7.13 -15.08
C ASP A 127 52.25 -7.72 -14.40
N GLU A 128 53.40 -7.49 -15.02
CA GLU A 128 54.72 -7.91 -14.52
C GLU A 128 55.08 -7.25 -13.18
N MET A 129 54.62 -6.02 -12.95
CA MET A 129 54.83 -5.32 -11.70
C MET A 129 54.04 -5.98 -10.56
N ALA A 130 52.80 -6.41 -10.85
CA ALA A 130 51.99 -7.20 -9.91
C ALA A 130 52.67 -8.54 -9.58
N ARG A 131 53.19 -9.28 -10.59
CA ARG A 131 53.92 -10.55 -10.36
C ARG A 131 55.06 -10.41 -9.37
N ARG A 132 55.88 -9.37 -9.52
CA ARG A 132 57.05 -9.14 -8.65
C ARG A 132 56.66 -8.73 -7.23
N ARG A 133 55.48 -8.13 -7.03
CA ARG A 133 55.00 -7.64 -5.73
C ARG A 133 54.32 -8.72 -4.89
N VAL A 134 53.68 -9.72 -5.50
CA VAL A 134 52.90 -10.75 -4.79
C VAL A 134 53.71 -11.44 -3.68
N PRO A 135 54.95 -11.94 -3.90
CA PRO A 135 55.73 -12.57 -2.83
C PRO A 135 56.00 -11.63 -1.65
N ALA A 136 56.33 -10.37 -1.92
CA ALA A 136 56.56 -9.37 -0.89
C ALA A 136 55.28 -9.05 -0.09
N LEU A 137 54.12 -9.03 -0.74
CA LEU A 137 52.82 -8.82 -0.07
C LEU A 137 52.45 -9.99 0.85
N HIS A 138 52.74 -11.24 0.45
CA HIS A 138 52.57 -12.40 1.33
C HIS A 138 53.49 -12.31 2.56
N GLY A 139 54.76 -11.95 2.37
CA GLY A 139 55.69 -11.71 3.48
C GLY A 139 55.18 -10.63 4.45
N GLN A 140 54.72 -9.49 3.93
CA GLN A 140 54.10 -8.44 4.75
C GLN A 140 52.89 -8.92 5.54
N ARG A 141 52.07 -9.83 4.97
CA ARG A 141 50.91 -10.39 5.67
C ARG A 141 51.34 -11.31 6.80
N GLU A 142 52.35 -12.16 6.58
CA GLU A 142 52.91 -13.03 7.61
C GLU A 142 53.51 -12.23 8.76
N GLU A 143 54.30 -11.19 8.45
CA GLU A 143 54.85 -10.27 9.44
C GLU A 143 53.75 -9.54 10.24
N LEU A 144 52.69 -9.07 9.56
CA LEU A 144 51.57 -8.40 10.21
C LEU A 144 50.78 -9.34 11.13
N CYS A 145 50.56 -10.59 10.70
CA CYS A 145 49.92 -11.61 11.52
C CYS A 145 50.76 -11.93 12.77
N ALA A 146 52.07 -12.11 12.61
CA ALA A 146 52.98 -12.37 13.74
C ALA A 146 53.04 -11.18 14.71
N ALA A 147 53.07 -9.95 14.19
CA ALA A 147 53.04 -8.73 14.99
C ALA A 147 51.72 -8.58 15.76
N LEU A 148 50.58 -8.89 15.13
CA LEU A 148 49.27 -8.87 15.79
C LEU A 148 49.17 -9.93 16.89
N ASP A 149 49.64 -11.16 16.66
CA ASP A 149 49.66 -12.21 17.69
C ASP A 149 50.55 -11.83 18.88
N SER A 150 51.71 -11.23 18.61
CA SER A 150 52.62 -10.72 19.64
C SER A 150 51.98 -9.59 20.46
N LEU A 151 51.30 -8.64 19.79
CA LEU A 151 50.57 -7.57 20.44
C LEU A 151 49.44 -8.09 21.33
N VAL A 152 48.65 -9.05 20.85
CA VAL A 152 47.57 -9.67 21.64
C VAL A 152 48.14 -10.34 22.90
N SER A 153 49.24 -11.08 22.77
CA SER A 153 49.92 -11.70 23.91
C SER A 153 50.40 -10.67 24.94
N ASP A 154 50.96 -9.55 24.48
CA ASP A 154 51.39 -8.45 25.35
C ASP A 154 50.22 -7.75 26.04
N VAL A 155 49.11 -7.55 25.33
CA VAL A 155 47.90 -6.90 25.87
C VAL A 155 47.24 -7.79 26.93
N VAL A 156 47.03 -9.07 26.63
CA VAL A 156 46.43 -10.05 27.56
C VAL A 156 47.28 -10.24 28.81
N ALA A 157 48.61 -10.17 28.68
CA ALA A 157 49.53 -10.27 29.81
C ALA A 157 49.77 -8.95 30.55
N GLY A 158 49.08 -7.86 30.18
CA GLY A 158 49.24 -6.54 30.80
C GLY A 158 50.59 -5.87 30.55
N ARG A 159 51.36 -6.30 29.53
CA ARG A 159 52.66 -5.72 29.13
C ARG A 159 52.52 -4.53 28.18
N LYS A 160 51.38 -4.40 27.50
CA LYS A 160 51.06 -3.24 26.64
C LYS A 160 49.62 -2.78 26.85
N ARG A 161 49.41 -1.47 26.80
CA ARG A 161 48.07 -0.87 26.75
C ARG A 161 47.75 -0.38 25.35
N LEU A 162 46.47 -0.41 24.99
CA LEU A 162 45.97 0.07 23.70
C LEU A 162 45.55 1.55 23.79
N PRO A 163 45.61 2.31 22.70
CA PRO A 163 45.07 3.67 22.66
C PRO A 163 43.54 3.66 22.70
N VAL A 164 42.95 4.82 23.03
CA VAL A 164 41.49 4.99 23.04
C VAL A 164 40.95 4.76 21.61
N PRO A 165 39.87 3.98 21.43
CA PRO A 165 39.39 3.58 20.11
C PRO A 165 38.63 4.66 19.34
N ALA A 166 38.92 5.94 19.55
CA ALA A 166 38.21 7.04 18.88
C ALA A 166 38.91 7.45 17.57
N ARG A 167 38.21 7.35 16.43
CA ARG A 167 38.68 7.83 15.12
C ARG A 167 38.03 9.18 14.77
N TYR A 168 38.66 10.29 15.16
CA TYR A 168 38.14 11.67 14.98
C TYR A 168 38.11 12.21 13.52
N LYS A 169 38.10 11.36 12.50
CA LYS A 169 38.08 11.83 11.11
C LYS A 169 36.67 12.29 10.74
N PHE A 170 36.52 13.59 10.53
CA PHE A 170 35.29 14.20 10.01
C PHE A 170 35.14 13.87 8.52
N TYR A 171 34.25 12.92 8.21
CA TYR A 171 33.57 12.91 6.90
C TYR A 171 32.42 13.92 7.03
N GLY A 172 32.30 14.84 6.06
CA GLY A 172 31.57 16.11 6.19
C GLY A 172 30.28 16.06 7.02
N ARG A 173 30.09 17.06 7.88
CA ARG A 173 28.83 17.31 8.59
C ARG A 173 27.64 17.37 7.63
N ASP A 174 26.47 16.97 8.12
CA ASP A 174 25.13 17.22 7.55
C ASP A 174 24.83 18.71 7.24
N ASP A 175 25.76 19.63 7.52
CA ASP A 175 25.61 21.08 7.34
C ASP A 175 25.91 21.58 5.91
N THR A 176 26.38 20.73 4.98
CA THR A 176 26.25 21.10 3.57
C THR A 176 24.80 20.94 3.21
N VAL A 177 24.13 22.02 2.80
CA VAL A 177 22.77 22.01 2.24
C VAL A 177 22.73 21.02 1.07
N THR A 178 22.54 19.75 1.37
CA THR A 178 21.94 18.81 0.47
C THR A 178 20.55 19.39 0.28
N THR A 179 20.22 19.76 -0.95
CA THR A 179 18.82 19.87 -1.34
C THR A 179 18.23 18.48 -1.13
N GLU A 180 17.85 18.19 0.11
CA GLU A 180 17.28 16.94 0.53
C GLU A 180 15.97 16.81 -0.25
N ILE A 181 15.88 15.75 -1.04
CA ILE A 181 14.73 15.56 -1.91
C ILE A 181 13.53 15.22 -1.04
N LYS A 182 12.58 16.15 -0.93
CA LYS A 182 11.37 15.99 -0.13
C LYS A 182 10.24 15.43 -0.99
N PRO A 183 9.31 14.65 -0.42
CA PRO A 183 8.11 14.22 -1.13
C PRO A 183 7.31 15.43 -1.62
N SER A 184 6.85 15.37 -2.85
CA SER A 184 5.93 16.34 -3.40
C SER A 184 4.61 16.31 -2.63
N ARG A 185 3.95 17.46 -2.46
CA ARG A 185 2.60 17.53 -1.87
C ARG A 185 1.55 16.73 -2.64
N HIS A 186 1.81 16.45 -3.93
CA HIS A 186 0.94 15.64 -4.79
C HIS A 186 1.22 14.14 -4.64
N LEU A 187 2.34 13.75 -4.01
CA LEU A 187 2.66 12.36 -3.71
C LEU A 187 2.08 11.97 -2.35
N VAL A 188 0.75 12.00 -2.25
CA VAL A 188 0.01 11.85 -0.98
C VAL A 188 0.23 10.47 -0.37
N ARG A 189 0.08 9.40 -1.17
CA ARG A 189 0.19 8.03 -0.70
C ARG A 189 0.81 7.09 -1.74
N VAL A 190 1.75 6.26 -1.28
CA VAL A 190 2.43 5.25 -2.08
C VAL A 190 2.39 3.90 -1.36
N ILE A 191 1.94 2.86 -2.05
CA ILE A 191 1.97 1.48 -1.56
C ILE A 191 3.07 0.71 -2.30
N ALA A 192 4.07 0.27 -1.56
CA ALA A 192 5.20 -0.47 -2.09
C ALA A 192 5.02 -1.99 -1.89
N PHE A 193 4.98 -2.75 -2.98
CA PHE A 193 4.77 -4.19 -2.93
C PHE A 193 6.09 -4.98 -2.95
N GLY A 194 6.38 -5.66 -1.84
CA GLY A 194 7.51 -6.56 -1.61
C GLY A 194 7.13 -8.04 -1.56
N GLY A 195 8.15 -8.90 -1.57
CA GLY A 195 8.01 -10.37 -1.46
C GLY A 195 8.84 -11.16 -2.47
N LEU A 196 8.89 -12.48 -2.30
CA LEU A 196 9.63 -13.41 -3.18
C LEU A 196 8.97 -13.60 -4.57
N SER A 197 9.55 -14.42 -5.43
CA SER A 197 9.03 -14.64 -6.79
C SER A 197 7.65 -15.27 -6.80
N GLU A 198 6.78 -14.84 -7.71
CA GLU A 198 5.44 -15.41 -7.86
C GLU A 198 4.53 -15.29 -6.60
N CYS A 199 4.85 -14.41 -5.64
CA CYS A 199 3.99 -14.18 -4.46
C CYS A 199 2.78 -13.25 -4.71
N GLY A 200 2.55 -12.80 -5.95
CA GLY A 200 1.37 -12.00 -6.30
C GLY A 200 1.52 -10.48 -6.18
N LYS A 201 2.73 -9.91 -6.11
CA LYS A 201 2.95 -8.44 -6.11
C LYS A 201 2.28 -7.73 -7.28
N THR A 202 2.58 -8.19 -8.50
CA THR A 202 2.07 -7.58 -9.75
C THR A 202 0.55 -7.66 -9.83
N THR A 203 -0.05 -8.78 -9.46
CA THR A 203 -1.51 -8.95 -9.49
C THR A 203 -2.22 -8.14 -8.41
N SER A 204 -1.58 -7.98 -7.24
CA SER A 204 -2.08 -7.15 -6.14
C SER A 204 -2.06 -5.67 -6.50
N ALA A 205 -0.96 -5.17 -7.05
CA ALA A 205 -0.88 -3.80 -7.53
C ALA A 205 -1.86 -3.51 -8.68
N GLU A 206 -2.03 -4.46 -9.61
CA GLU A 206 -3.04 -4.35 -10.67
C GLU A 206 -4.47 -4.32 -10.12
N PHE A 207 -4.76 -5.08 -9.07
CA PHE A 207 -6.04 -5.02 -8.38
C PHE A 207 -6.28 -3.64 -7.75
N VAL A 208 -5.30 -3.10 -7.03
CA VAL A 208 -5.39 -1.77 -6.41
C VAL A 208 -5.54 -0.66 -7.46
N ARG A 209 -4.83 -0.75 -8.60
CA ARG A 209 -5.02 0.15 -9.75
C ARG A 209 -6.47 0.15 -10.26
N ARG A 210 -7.04 -1.03 -10.45
CA ARG A 210 -8.40 -1.17 -11.03
C ARG A 210 -9.52 -0.80 -10.07
N THR A 211 -9.30 -0.99 -8.77
CA THR A 211 -10.36 -0.92 -7.76
C THR A 211 -10.30 0.36 -6.95
N CYS A 212 -9.09 0.90 -6.72
CA CYS A 212 -8.85 2.08 -5.90
C CYS A 212 -8.26 3.25 -6.72
N GLY A 213 -8.23 3.15 -8.05
CA GLY A 213 -7.75 4.22 -8.94
C GLY A 213 -6.24 4.51 -8.86
N ALA A 214 -5.44 3.63 -8.25
CA ALA A 214 -4.02 3.88 -8.05
C ALA A 214 -3.22 3.93 -9.35
N GLN A 215 -2.17 4.74 -9.44
CA GLN A 215 -1.20 4.65 -10.53
C GLN A 215 -0.09 3.67 -10.23
N ARG A 216 0.05 2.68 -11.12
CA ARG A 216 0.95 1.54 -10.92
C ARG A 216 2.29 1.75 -11.62
N LEU A 217 3.37 1.76 -10.85
CA LEU A 217 4.72 2.08 -11.30
C LEU A 217 5.71 0.95 -10.99
N LYS A 218 6.63 0.70 -11.91
CA LYS A 218 7.70 -0.28 -11.72
C LYS A 218 8.96 0.43 -11.19
N ILE A 219 9.46 0.04 -10.01
CA ILE A 219 10.71 0.56 -9.41
C ILE A 219 11.87 0.48 -10.41
N GLY A 220 12.05 -0.65 -11.07
CA GLY A 220 13.12 -0.80 -12.06
C GLY A 220 12.93 0.01 -13.35
N PHE A 221 11.71 0.49 -13.63
CA PHE A 221 11.48 1.47 -14.70
C PHE A 221 11.87 2.87 -14.20
N LEU A 222 11.41 3.26 -13.01
CA LEU A 222 11.72 4.55 -12.39
C LEU A 222 13.23 4.74 -12.24
N LEU A 223 13.96 3.75 -11.69
CA LEU A 223 15.41 3.82 -11.55
C LEU A 223 16.14 3.96 -12.89
N ARG A 224 15.72 3.24 -13.93
CA ARG A 224 16.32 3.37 -15.27
C ARG A 224 16.04 4.74 -15.88
N GLN A 225 14.84 5.28 -15.68
CA GLN A 225 14.48 6.62 -16.15
C GLN A 225 15.30 7.69 -15.43
N ALA A 226 15.44 7.57 -14.11
CA ALA A 226 16.27 8.46 -13.29
C ALA A 226 17.74 8.40 -13.72
N ALA A 227 18.27 7.19 -13.92
CA ALA A 227 19.63 6.97 -14.40
C ALA A 227 19.86 7.63 -15.76
N HIS A 228 18.93 7.43 -16.70
CA HIS A 228 19.02 8.05 -18.03
C HIS A 228 19.04 9.58 -17.96
N ARG A 229 18.17 10.19 -17.15
CA ARG A 229 18.13 11.66 -16.98
C ARG A 229 19.41 12.23 -16.36
N GLN A 230 20.09 11.45 -15.53
CA GLN A 230 21.31 11.89 -14.83
C GLN A 230 22.60 11.37 -15.48
N GLY A 231 22.53 10.67 -16.62
CA GLY A 231 23.70 10.12 -17.30
C GLY A 231 24.41 9.01 -16.52
N LEU A 232 23.66 8.24 -15.73
CA LEU A 232 24.17 7.14 -14.91
C LEU A 232 24.09 5.81 -15.68
N ALA A 233 25.15 4.99 -15.58
CA ALA A 233 25.26 3.74 -16.33
C ALA A 233 24.46 2.58 -15.69
N ASP A 234 24.55 2.43 -14.36
CA ASP A 234 23.80 1.41 -13.61
C ASP A 234 23.27 2.00 -12.30
N PRO A 235 21.95 2.22 -12.16
CA PRO A 235 21.37 2.72 -10.91
C PRO A 235 21.49 1.73 -9.75
N TYR A 236 21.63 0.43 -10.00
CA TYR A 236 21.73 -0.58 -8.94
C TYR A 236 23.13 -0.70 -8.33
N ALA A 237 24.14 -0.11 -9.00
CA ALA A 237 25.50 -0.02 -8.49
C ALA A 237 25.72 1.17 -7.53
N LEU A 238 24.67 1.96 -7.30
CA LEU A 238 24.69 3.12 -6.39
C LEU A 238 24.31 2.70 -4.96
N SER A 239 24.67 3.53 -3.99
CA SER A 239 24.24 3.33 -2.60
C SER A 239 22.71 3.32 -2.47
N ALA A 240 22.21 2.59 -1.46
CA ALA A 240 20.78 2.47 -1.17
C ALA A 240 20.09 3.84 -1.06
N ARG A 241 20.72 4.78 -0.35
CA ARG A 241 20.22 6.15 -0.20
C ARG A 241 20.09 6.85 -1.56
N ARG A 242 21.09 6.73 -2.43
CA ARG A 242 21.04 7.35 -3.75
C ARG A 242 19.97 6.73 -4.64
N GLN A 243 19.78 5.41 -4.57
CA GLN A 243 18.68 4.74 -5.25
C GLN A 243 17.32 5.27 -4.78
N ALA A 244 17.14 5.45 -3.47
CA ALA A 244 15.93 6.03 -2.89
C ALA A 244 15.70 7.48 -3.33
N GLU A 245 16.74 8.32 -3.36
CA GLU A 245 16.65 9.69 -3.89
C GLU A 245 16.22 9.73 -5.36
N LEU A 246 16.78 8.84 -6.19
CA LEU A 246 16.41 8.70 -7.60
C LEU A 246 14.95 8.27 -7.75
N LEU A 247 14.50 7.30 -6.94
CA LEU A 247 13.12 6.83 -6.92
C LEU A 247 12.15 7.94 -6.51
N LEU A 248 12.42 8.63 -5.39
CA LEU A 248 11.59 9.73 -4.92
C LEU A 248 11.51 10.86 -5.95
N GLY A 249 12.62 11.17 -6.63
CA GLY A 249 12.64 12.19 -7.67
C GLY A 249 11.79 11.85 -8.88
N GLU A 250 11.73 10.59 -9.32
CA GLU A 250 10.81 10.21 -10.39
C GLU A 250 9.36 10.12 -9.91
N LEU A 251 9.12 9.67 -8.68
CA LEU A 251 7.78 9.69 -8.09
C LEU A 251 7.22 11.11 -7.98
N ASN A 252 8.04 12.06 -7.51
CA ASN A 252 7.66 13.48 -7.46
C ASN A 252 7.33 14.02 -8.84
N ARG A 253 8.20 13.80 -9.85
CA ARG A 253 7.94 14.24 -11.23
C ARG A 253 6.65 13.66 -11.79
N PHE A 254 6.38 12.39 -11.50
CA PHE A 254 5.16 11.76 -11.94
C PHE A 254 3.93 12.35 -11.23
N ALA A 255 3.98 12.52 -9.92
CA ALA A 255 2.87 13.11 -9.15
C ALA A 255 2.60 14.57 -9.54
N GLU A 256 3.64 15.37 -9.78
CA GLU A 256 3.52 16.78 -10.21
C GLU A 256 2.88 16.93 -11.59
N SER A 257 2.99 15.92 -12.45
CA SER A 257 2.33 15.89 -13.77
C SER A 257 0.93 15.26 -13.73
N HIS A 258 0.53 14.67 -12.59
CA HIS A 258 -0.74 13.96 -12.42
C HIS A 258 -1.40 14.38 -11.10
N VAL A 259 -1.70 15.67 -10.96
CA VAL A 259 -2.14 16.29 -9.71
C VAL A 259 -3.43 15.70 -9.11
N ASP A 260 -4.26 15.05 -9.94
CA ASP A 260 -5.51 14.40 -9.51
C ASP A 260 -5.28 12.96 -9.00
N THR A 261 -4.09 12.40 -9.18
CA THR A 261 -3.75 11.07 -8.66
C THR A 261 -3.32 11.16 -7.20
N GLN A 262 -4.07 10.52 -6.32
CA GLN A 262 -3.79 10.54 -4.87
C GLN A 262 -3.10 9.26 -4.36
N LEU A 263 -3.18 8.16 -5.12
CA LEU A 263 -2.66 6.86 -4.74
C LEU A 263 -1.73 6.32 -5.82
N PHE A 264 -0.54 5.89 -5.40
CA PHE A 264 0.44 5.23 -6.28
C PHE A 264 0.80 3.86 -5.72
N THR A 265 1.14 2.93 -6.60
CA THR A 265 1.76 1.66 -6.20
C THR A 265 3.14 1.53 -6.85
N ILE A 266 4.13 1.07 -6.08
CA ILE A 266 5.47 0.78 -6.61
C ILE A 266 5.84 -0.69 -6.42
N GLU A 267 6.47 -1.28 -7.43
CA GLU A 267 6.84 -2.69 -7.40
C GLU A 267 7.99 -3.02 -8.38
N SER A 268 8.73 -4.12 -8.26
CA SER A 268 8.81 -4.99 -7.09
C SER A 268 9.89 -4.45 -6.16
N VAL A 269 9.54 -4.26 -4.89
CA VAL A 269 10.53 -4.02 -3.84
C VAL A 269 11.32 -5.31 -3.65
N HIS A 270 12.63 -5.25 -3.88
CA HIS A 270 13.52 -6.40 -3.80
C HIS A 270 14.87 -6.10 -3.14
N ASP A 271 15.04 -4.86 -2.65
CA ASP A 271 16.19 -4.39 -1.90
C ASP A 271 15.68 -3.69 -0.64
N ASP A 272 16.02 -4.25 0.52
CA ASP A 272 15.57 -3.79 1.83
C ASP A 272 16.27 -2.49 2.25
N ALA A 273 17.54 -2.33 1.89
CA ALA A 273 18.29 -1.11 2.19
C ALA A 273 17.70 0.11 1.45
N SER A 274 17.46 0.02 0.14
CA SER A 274 16.89 1.13 -0.65
C SER A 274 15.47 1.48 -0.23
N ILE A 275 14.62 0.49 0.09
CA ILE A 275 13.26 0.80 0.54
C ILE A 275 13.24 1.40 1.96
N ALA A 276 14.17 1.02 2.84
CA ALA A 276 14.33 1.65 4.15
C ALA A 276 14.68 3.14 4.03
N GLU A 277 15.62 3.48 3.15
CA GLU A 277 15.98 4.88 2.86
C GLU A 277 14.80 5.64 2.25
N LEU A 278 14.04 5.03 1.33
CA LEU A 278 12.84 5.66 0.77
C LEU A 278 11.77 5.91 1.86
N LYS A 279 11.60 4.98 2.81
CA LYS A 279 10.72 5.14 3.96
C LYS A 279 11.18 6.29 4.87
N GLN A 280 12.49 6.49 5.06
CA GLN A 280 13.00 7.64 5.80
C GLN A 280 12.64 8.97 5.12
N PHE A 281 12.71 9.06 3.79
CA PHE A 281 12.34 10.28 3.07
C PHE A 281 10.83 10.54 3.05
N MET A 282 10.01 9.50 2.96
CA MET A 282 8.56 9.62 2.75
C MET A 282 7.73 9.52 4.03
N GLY A 283 8.27 8.95 5.11
CA GLY A 283 7.53 8.68 6.34
C GLY A 283 6.28 7.85 6.08
N ASP A 284 5.15 8.29 6.64
CA ASP A 284 3.87 7.59 6.59
C ASP A 284 3.21 7.61 5.21
N SER A 285 3.62 8.52 4.32
CA SER A 285 3.13 8.54 2.93
C SER A 285 3.56 7.31 2.14
N LEU A 286 4.59 6.58 2.57
CA LEU A 286 4.97 5.29 2.01
C LEU A 286 4.50 4.16 2.92
N GLN A 287 3.66 3.25 2.41
CA GLN A 287 3.29 2.01 3.08
C GLN A 287 3.88 0.81 2.37
N ILE A 288 4.60 -0.05 3.09
CA ILE A 288 5.26 -1.23 2.57
C ILE A 288 4.39 -2.45 2.86
N VAL A 289 3.94 -3.12 1.79
CA VAL A 289 3.16 -4.36 1.84
C VAL A 289 4.04 -5.51 1.39
N TYR A 290 4.37 -6.42 2.31
CA TYR A 290 5.05 -7.67 2.00
C TYR A 290 4.03 -8.78 1.79
N LEU A 291 3.99 -9.34 0.58
CA LEU A 291 3.17 -10.50 0.27
C LEU A 291 3.97 -11.78 0.50
N ASP A 292 3.60 -12.50 1.55
CA ASP A 292 4.16 -13.80 1.85
C ASP A 292 3.28 -14.90 1.27
N ALA A 293 3.87 -15.89 0.62
CA ALA A 293 3.14 -17.04 0.13
C ALA A 293 4.07 -18.24 0.15
N SER A 294 3.55 -19.37 0.64
CA SER A 294 4.35 -20.59 0.74
C SER A 294 4.91 -20.99 -0.64
N PHE A 295 6.11 -21.57 -0.65
CA PHE A 295 6.76 -21.96 -1.91
C PHE A 295 5.87 -22.88 -2.76
N ALA A 296 5.21 -23.85 -2.13
CA ALA A 296 4.29 -24.75 -2.80
C ALA A 296 3.15 -24.00 -3.52
N VAL A 297 2.50 -23.06 -2.82
CA VAL A 297 1.42 -22.23 -3.40
C VAL A 297 1.93 -21.36 -4.55
N ARG A 298 3.14 -20.80 -4.44
CA ARG A 298 3.74 -19.97 -5.50
C ARG A 298 4.04 -20.77 -6.77
N VAL A 299 4.56 -21.98 -6.62
CA VAL A 299 4.82 -22.90 -7.74
C VAL A 299 3.50 -23.30 -8.41
N GLU A 300 2.52 -23.73 -7.62
CA GLU A 300 1.20 -24.14 -8.12
C GLU A 300 0.50 -23.02 -8.88
N ARG A 301 0.35 -21.83 -8.28
CA ARG A 301 -0.41 -20.71 -8.88
C ARG A 301 0.26 -20.11 -10.11
N SER A 302 1.59 -20.14 -10.18
CA SER A 302 2.32 -19.57 -11.31
C SER A 302 2.43 -20.51 -12.51
N GLY A 303 2.18 -21.81 -12.32
CA GLY A 303 2.49 -22.84 -13.32
C GLY A 303 3.98 -22.91 -13.70
N THR A 304 4.86 -22.26 -12.94
CA THR A 304 6.30 -22.23 -13.20
C THR A 304 6.97 -23.42 -12.52
N PRO A 305 7.92 -24.13 -13.17
CA PRO A 305 8.64 -25.23 -12.53
C PRO A 305 9.31 -24.81 -11.22
N ALA A 306 9.24 -25.66 -10.20
CA ALA A 306 9.77 -25.37 -8.86
C ALA A 306 11.22 -24.88 -8.88
N GLN A 307 12.09 -25.50 -9.69
CA GLN A 307 13.50 -25.11 -9.83
C GLN A 307 13.67 -23.68 -10.36
N ALA A 308 12.81 -23.26 -11.29
CA ALA A 308 12.85 -21.89 -11.84
C ALA A 308 12.36 -20.86 -10.82
N VAL A 309 11.37 -21.20 -9.99
CA VAL A 309 10.95 -20.34 -8.87
C VAL A 309 12.08 -20.21 -7.85
N ALA A 310 12.72 -21.31 -7.48
CA ALA A 310 13.85 -21.32 -6.54
C ALA A 310 15.02 -20.47 -7.05
N GLY A 311 15.43 -20.62 -8.32
CA GLY A 311 16.51 -19.82 -8.89
C GLY A 311 16.20 -18.31 -8.94
N LYS A 312 14.95 -17.93 -9.21
CA LYS A 312 14.52 -16.52 -9.11
C LYS A 312 14.55 -16.02 -7.67
N ASP A 313 14.22 -16.87 -6.70
CA ASP A 313 14.24 -16.54 -5.28
C ASP A 313 15.66 -16.34 -4.77
N GLU A 314 16.61 -17.18 -5.16
CA GLU A 314 18.04 -16.99 -4.83
C GLU A 314 18.54 -15.61 -5.23
N ILE A 315 18.22 -15.17 -6.46
CA ILE A 315 18.60 -13.84 -6.97
C ILE A 315 17.93 -12.72 -6.18
N LYS A 316 16.68 -12.90 -5.74
CA LYS A 316 15.97 -11.88 -4.96
C LYS A 316 16.42 -11.85 -3.51
N MET A 317 16.72 -13.00 -2.94
CA MET A 317 17.21 -13.12 -1.56
C MET A 317 18.60 -12.52 -1.42
N SER A 318 19.48 -12.70 -2.42
CA SER A 318 20.80 -12.06 -2.42
C SER A 318 20.76 -10.53 -2.48
N ARG A 319 19.63 -9.97 -2.94
CA ARG A 319 19.35 -8.53 -2.92
C ARG A 319 18.59 -8.09 -1.67
N GLY A 320 18.28 -8.99 -0.74
CA GLY A 320 17.58 -8.62 0.50
C GLY A 320 16.04 -8.64 0.41
N ALA A 321 15.45 -9.15 -0.68
CA ALA A 321 13.99 -9.15 -0.84
C ALA A 321 13.22 -9.82 0.31
N HIS A 322 13.80 -10.82 0.98
CA HIS A 322 13.21 -11.51 2.13
C HIS A 322 13.27 -10.67 3.42
N GLN A 323 14.25 -9.77 3.54
CA GLN A 323 14.43 -8.90 4.70
C GLN A 323 13.43 -7.73 4.70
N VAL A 324 12.86 -7.38 3.54
CA VAL A 324 11.78 -6.38 3.41
C VAL A 324 10.60 -6.70 4.33
N ALA A 325 10.35 -7.97 4.65
CA ALA A 325 9.29 -8.35 5.59
C ALA A 325 9.45 -7.70 6.98
N ALA A 326 10.68 -7.50 7.45
CA ALA A 326 10.95 -6.86 8.75
C ALA A 326 10.69 -5.34 8.73
N LEU A 327 10.68 -4.72 7.54
CA LEU A 327 10.43 -3.30 7.33
C LEU A 327 8.98 -3.01 6.93
N ALA A 328 8.19 -4.06 6.67
CA ALA A 328 6.86 -3.91 6.11
C ALA A 328 5.86 -3.41 7.14
N ASP A 329 5.09 -2.39 6.78
CA ASP A 329 3.92 -1.94 7.55
C ASP A 329 2.86 -3.04 7.59
N HIS A 330 2.77 -3.84 6.52
CA HIS A 330 1.84 -4.96 6.42
C HIS A 330 2.50 -6.20 5.84
N VAL A 331 2.59 -7.26 6.64
CA VAL A 331 2.87 -8.62 6.15
C VAL A 331 1.54 -9.34 5.95
N ILE A 332 1.28 -9.79 4.72
CA ILE A 332 0.04 -10.46 4.34
C ILE A 332 0.36 -11.86 3.86
N ASP A 333 -0.18 -12.86 4.55
CA ASP A 333 -0.22 -14.23 4.05
C ASP A 333 -1.19 -14.32 2.85
N ASN A 334 -0.60 -14.52 1.67
CA ASN A 334 -1.24 -14.71 0.39
C ASN A 334 -1.32 -16.19 0.01
N SER A 335 -1.16 -17.12 0.96
CA SER A 335 -1.41 -18.55 0.74
C SER A 335 -2.90 -18.88 0.72
N GLY A 336 -3.73 -18.05 1.36
CA GLY A 336 -5.17 -18.22 1.48
C GLY A 336 -6.01 -17.70 0.30
N SER A 337 -7.26 -17.33 0.59
CA SER A 337 -8.26 -16.89 -0.39
C SER A 337 -7.94 -15.53 -1.02
N ILE A 338 -8.16 -15.43 -2.34
CA ILE A 338 -8.07 -14.17 -3.08
C ILE A 338 -9.07 -13.11 -2.57
N ALA A 339 -10.21 -13.53 -2.02
CA ALA A 339 -11.20 -12.62 -1.46
C ALA A 339 -10.64 -11.89 -0.22
N ALA A 340 -9.99 -12.64 0.69
CA ALA A 340 -9.37 -12.10 1.89
C ALA A 340 -8.19 -11.17 1.55
N LEU A 341 -7.34 -11.57 0.60
CA LEU A 341 -6.26 -10.72 0.09
C LEU A 341 -6.82 -9.38 -0.41
N ARG A 342 -7.79 -9.43 -1.33
CA ARG A 342 -8.38 -8.22 -1.94
C ARG A 342 -9.05 -7.32 -0.92
N ALA A 343 -9.78 -7.89 0.04
CA ALA A 343 -10.38 -7.12 1.13
C ALA A 343 -9.33 -6.40 1.99
N ARG A 344 -8.21 -7.06 2.29
CA ARG A 344 -7.11 -6.44 3.04
C ARG A 344 -6.39 -5.35 2.23
N LEU A 345 -6.15 -5.60 0.95
CA LEU A 345 -5.56 -4.60 0.05
C LEU A 345 -6.47 -3.38 -0.14
N GLN A 346 -7.79 -3.57 -0.22
CA GLN A 346 -8.74 -2.46 -0.29
C GLN A 346 -8.62 -1.59 0.95
N ARG A 347 -8.67 -2.17 2.16
CA ARG A 347 -8.52 -1.41 3.41
C ARG A 347 -7.17 -0.70 3.56
N ILE A 348 -6.11 -1.27 2.98
CA ILE A 348 -4.79 -0.60 2.95
C ILE A 348 -4.81 0.54 1.93
N ALA A 349 -5.40 0.37 0.75
CA ALA A 349 -5.43 1.40 -0.29
C ALA A 349 -6.36 2.56 0.07
N ASP A 350 -7.53 2.24 0.60
CA ASP A 350 -8.63 3.13 0.93
C ASP A 350 -9.15 2.76 2.34
N PRO A 351 -8.48 3.23 3.40
CA PRO A 351 -8.81 2.90 4.78
C PRO A 351 -10.17 3.50 5.12
N PRO A 352 -11.06 2.73 5.76
CA PRO A 352 -12.34 3.25 6.16
C PRO A 352 -12.14 4.35 7.22
N ALA A 353 -13.08 5.29 7.26
CA ALA A 353 -13.04 6.40 8.19
C ALA A 353 -14.19 6.28 9.19
N SER A 354 -13.99 6.81 10.40
CA SER A 354 -15.08 7.00 11.34
C SER A 354 -16.09 7.97 10.75
N ALA A 355 -17.35 7.55 10.69
CA ALA A 355 -18.42 8.35 10.12
C ALA A 355 -19.19 9.11 11.22
N ALA A 356 -19.22 10.44 11.14
CA ALA A 356 -20.09 11.25 11.98
C ALA A 356 -21.53 11.17 11.45
N LEU A 357 -22.34 10.28 12.03
CA LEU A 357 -23.72 10.04 11.61
C LEU A 357 -24.73 10.75 12.51
N ARG A 358 -25.78 11.31 11.90
CA ARG A 358 -26.88 11.96 12.62
C ARG A 358 -27.93 10.92 13.01
N VAL A 359 -28.04 10.60 14.30
CA VAL A 359 -29.11 9.71 14.78
C VAL A 359 -30.42 10.50 14.89
N ALA A 360 -31.53 9.93 14.40
CA ALA A 360 -32.87 10.49 14.55
C ALA A 360 -33.87 9.44 15.04
N THR A 361 -34.95 9.90 15.68
CA THR A 361 -36.07 9.03 16.03
C THR A 361 -36.93 8.77 14.79
N PRO A 362 -37.57 7.59 14.67
CA PRO A 362 -38.48 7.31 13.56
C PRO A 362 -39.62 8.33 13.40
N TYR A 363 -40.10 8.91 14.51
CA TYR A 363 -41.12 9.96 14.49
C TYR A 363 -40.64 11.26 13.84
N GLY A 364 -39.33 11.52 13.80
CA GLY A 364 -38.73 12.67 13.14
C GLY A 364 -38.57 12.52 11.62
N LEU A 365 -38.94 11.36 11.05
CA LEU A 365 -38.73 11.03 9.63
C LEU A 365 -39.96 11.30 8.74
N GLY A 366 -41.04 11.84 9.31
CA GLY A 366 -42.29 12.09 8.55
C GLY A 366 -43.06 10.83 8.19
N LEU A 367 -42.82 9.72 8.90
CA LEU A 367 -43.56 8.46 8.74
C LEU A 367 -44.92 8.55 9.46
N PRO A 368 -45.97 7.85 8.97
CA PRO A 368 -47.23 7.72 9.70
C PRO A 368 -47.01 7.11 11.10
N ALA A 369 -47.82 7.51 12.08
CA ALA A 369 -47.63 7.12 13.48
C ALA A 369 -47.50 5.60 13.70
N ALA A 370 -48.31 4.79 13.01
CA ALA A 370 -48.23 3.33 13.10
C ALA A 370 -46.90 2.77 12.54
N VAL A 371 -46.43 3.31 11.41
CA VAL A 371 -45.14 2.93 10.82
C VAL A 371 -43.99 3.38 11.71
N ALA A 372 -44.02 4.63 12.18
CA ALA A 372 -43.01 5.18 13.07
C ALA A 372 -42.89 4.38 14.38
N ALA A 373 -44.02 3.95 14.95
CA ALA A 373 -44.04 3.10 16.15
C ALA A 373 -43.38 1.73 15.87
N ALA A 374 -43.79 1.03 14.81
CA ALA A 374 -43.17 -0.24 14.43
C ALA A 374 -41.67 -0.10 14.12
N THR A 375 -41.25 0.99 13.47
CA THR A 375 -39.83 1.29 13.23
C THR A 375 -39.08 1.56 14.54
N ALA A 376 -39.72 2.20 15.53
CA ALA A 376 -39.13 2.45 16.84
C ALA A 376 -38.90 1.14 17.59
N ASP A 377 -39.89 0.25 17.62
CA ASP A 377 -39.78 -1.08 18.26
C ASP A 377 -38.65 -1.91 17.62
N PHE A 378 -38.55 -1.90 16.29
CA PHE A 378 -37.43 -2.50 15.58
C PHE A 378 -36.08 -1.87 15.97
N THR A 379 -36.02 -0.54 16.02
CA THR A 379 -34.79 0.21 16.35
C THR A 379 -34.30 -0.12 17.76
N ASP A 380 -35.22 -0.20 18.73
CA ASP A 380 -34.89 -0.57 20.12
C ASP A 380 -34.43 -2.03 20.22
N THR A 381 -35.07 -2.93 19.46
CA THR A 381 -34.67 -4.34 19.37
C THR A 381 -33.24 -4.49 18.84
N VAL A 382 -32.91 -3.84 17.72
CA VAL A 382 -31.55 -3.95 17.15
C VAL A 382 -30.51 -3.23 18.00
N ARG A 383 -30.88 -2.15 18.70
CA ARG A 383 -30.00 -1.48 19.67
C ARG A 383 -29.67 -2.39 20.86
N ALA A 384 -30.62 -3.22 21.30
CA ALA A 384 -30.41 -4.18 22.38
C ALA A 384 -29.43 -5.30 22.01
N TYR A 385 -29.18 -5.53 20.72
CA TYR A 385 -28.14 -6.46 20.26
C TYR A 385 -26.71 -5.91 20.44
N GLY A 386 -26.57 -4.67 20.89
CA GLY A 386 -25.29 -4.11 21.33
C GLY A 386 -24.33 -3.82 20.17
N PRO A 387 -23.02 -4.05 20.35
CA PRO A 387 -21.99 -3.61 19.39
C PRO A 387 -21.99 -4.42 18.09
N ASP A 388 -22.66 -5.57 18.06
CA ASP A 388 -22.73 -6.46 16.88
C ASP A 388 -23.60 -5.86 15.76
N VAL A 389 -24.51 -4.93 16.09
CA VAL A 389 -25.22 -4.12 15.09
C VAL A 389 -24.57 -2.75 15.01
N ARG A 390 -23.85 -2.51 13.92
CA ARG A 390 -23.03 -1.31 13.70
C ARG A 390 -23.84 -0.13 13.20
N LEU A 391 -24.85 -0.38 12.37
CA LEU A 391 -25.68 0.67 11.77
C LEU A 391 -27.06 0.13 11.39
N ALA A 392 -28.10 0.91 11.63
CA ALA A 392 -29.41 0.72 11.03
C ALA A 392 -29.93 2.06 10.50
N ALA A 393 -30.38 2.11 9.25
CA ALA A 393 -30.84 3.33 8.61
C ALA A 393 -31.97 3.07 7.61
N LEU A 394 -32.95 3.96 7.57
CA LEU A 394 -33.86 4.05 6.45
C LEU A 394 -33.18 4.84 5.33
N THR A 395 -33.22 4.29 4.12
CA THR A 395 -32.55 4.82 2.93
C THR A 395 -33.59 5.18 1.87
N GLY A 396 -33.19 5.90 0.81
CA GLY A 396 -34.13 6.33 -0.23
C GLY A 396 -35.21 7.28 0.32
N SER A 397 -36.44 7.18 -0.21
CA SER A 397 -37.52 8.11 0.17
C SER A 397 -37.85 8.20 1.67
N PRO A 398 -37.85 7.11 2.47
CA PRO A 398 -38.03 7.23 3.92
C PRO A 398 -36.86 7.89 4.65
N GLY A 399 -35.62 7.68 4.21
CA GLY A 399 -34.47 8.43 4.76
C GLY A 399 -34.52 9.92 4.43
N GLU A 400 -34.95 10.25 3.21
CA GLU A 400 -35.08 11.61 2.69
C GLU A 400 -36.30 12.38 3.23
N GLY A 401 -37.17 11.75 4.02
CA GLY A 401 -38.40 12.36 4.55
C GLY A 401 -39.47 12.61 3.48
N THR A 402 -39.41 11.90 2.35
CA THR A 402 -40.34 12.03 1.21
C THR A 402 -41.14 10.74 0.99
N TRP A 403 -41.28 9.91 2.02
CA TRP A 403 -42.01 8.65 1.95
C TRP A 403 -43.51 8.87 1.77
N ILE A 404 -44.12 8.09 0.87
CA ILE A 404 -45.54 8.18 0.54
C ILE A 404 -46.21 6.83 0.82
N ALA A 405 -47.27 6.84 1.64
CA ALA A 405 -48.02 5.64 1.98
C ALA A 405 -48.60 4.94 0.75
N GLY A 406 -48.42 3.62 0.66
CA GLY A 406 -48.84 2.79 -0.47
C GLY A 406 -48.00 2.96 -1.75
N TRP A 407 -47.05 3.90 -1.77
CA TRP A 407 -46.20 4.19 -2.94
C TRP A 407 -44.71 3.94 -2.70
N SER A 408 -44.22 4.32 -1.54
CA SER A 408 -42.84 4.11 -1.12
C SER A 408 -42.71 2.83 -0.32
N ASP A 409 -41.61 2.10 -0.56
CA ASP A 409 -41.23 0.96 0.25
C ASP A 409 -40.33 1.48 1.41
N LEU A 410 -40.24 0.74 2.51
CA LEU A 410 -39.31 1.01 3.60
C LEU A 410 -37.97 0.35 3.28
N ASP A 411 -37.10 1.08 2.58
CA ASP A 411 -35.76 0.62 2.27
C ASP A 411 -34.87 0.71 3.51
N LEU A 412 -34.61 -0.43 4.15
CA LEU A 412 -33.86 -0.51 5.41
C LEU A 412 -32.46 -1.07 5.17
N LEU A 413 -31.43 -0.32 5.53
CA LEU A 413 -30.05 -0.80 5.57
C LEU A 413 -29.67 -1.19 7.00
N VAL A 414 -29.16 -2.40 7.19
CA VAL A 414 -28.56 -2.84 8.46
C VAL A 414 -27.14 -3.35 8.20
N ILE A 415 -26.18 -2.79 8.93
CA ILE A 415 -24.79 -3.26 8.95
C ILE A 415 -24.57 -3.97 10.28
N ALA A 416 -24.31 -5.27 10.25
CA ALA A 416 -24.16 -6.08 11.45
C ALA A 416 -23.22 -7.27 11.25
N GLU A 417 -22.63 -7.75 12.34
CA GLU A 417 -21.78 -8.93 12.34
C GLU A 417 -22.58 -10.18 11.92
N HIS A 418 -21.89 -11.13 11.28
CA HIS A 418 -22.55 -12.30 10.72
C HIS A 418 -23.22 -13.16 11.81
N GLU A 419 -22.62 -13.20 12.99
CA GLU A 419 -23.03 -13.98 14.16
C GLU A 419 -24.41 -13.57 14.71
N VAL A 420 -24.90 -12.36 14.42
CA VAL A 420 -26.21 -11.87 14.87
C VAL A 420 -27.28 -11.90 13.78
N THR A 421 -26.95 -12.39 12.58
CA THR A 421 -27.85 -12.40 11.41
C THR A 421 -29.20 -13.08 11.72
N ASP A 422 -29.20 -14.22 12.42
CA ASP A 422 -30.44 -14.93 12.76
C ASP A 422 -31.37 -14.11 13.67
N ARG A 423 -30.79 -13.35 14.62
CA ARG A 423 -31.57 -12.46 15.51
C ARG A 423 -32.11 -11.25 14.76
N ILE A 424 -31.36 -10.76 13.76
CA ILE A 424 -31.81 -9.69 12.88
C ILE A 424 -32.95 -10.19 11.98
N HIS A 425 -32.88 -11.40 11.44
CA HIS A 425 -33.98 -11.99 10.68
C HIS A 425 -35.25 -12.09 11.53
N ALA A 426 -35.16 -12.58 12.77
CA ALA A 426 -36.29 -12.61 13.68
C ALA A 426 -36.86 -11.21 13.96
N ALA A 427 -36.00 -10.21 14.18
CA ALA A 427 -36.42 -8.82 14.37
C ALA A 427 -37.09 -8.24 13.11
N LEU A 428 -36.61 -8.58 11.91
CA LEU A 428 -37.22 -8.16 10.65
C LEU A 428 -38.59 -8.82 10.43
N ASP A 429 -38.76 -10.09 10.79
CA ASP A 429 -40.04 -10.78 10.69
C ASP A 429 -41.08 -10.21 11.65
N GLN A 430 -40.65 -9.88 12.88
CA GLN A 430 -41.49 -9.15 13.81
C GLN A 430 -41.84 -7.75 13.26
N TYR A 431 -40.85 -7.03 12.73
CA TYR A 431 -41.08 -5.71 12.16
C TYR A 431 -42.07 -5.74 10.97
N ARG A 432 -41.97 -6.75 10.09
CA ARG A 432 -42.96 -6.97 9.02
C ARG A 432 -44.36 -7.23 9.59
N THR A 433 -44.44 -8.02 10.65
CA THR A 433 -45.70 -8.34 11.34
C THR A 433 -46.34 -7.08 11.92
N ASP A 434 -45.53 -6.21 12.52
CA ASP A 434 -46.00 -4.96 13.14
C ASP A 434 -46.40 -3.91 12.09
N LEU A 435 -45.70 -3.87 10.96
CA LEU A 435 -46.06 -3.03 9.81
C LEU A 435 -47.40 -3.44 9.17
N ARG A 436 -47.78 -4.72 9.24
CA ARG A 436 -49.00 -5.26 8.59
C ARG A 436 -49.06 -4.82 7.12
N ASP A 437 -50.19 -4.23 6.70
CA ASP A 437 -50.40 -3.68 5.35
C ASP A 437 -50.00 -2.19 5.23
N ALA A 438 -49.42 -1.59 6.27
CA ALA A 438 -49.11 -0.16 6.28
C ALA A 438 -47.93 0.19 5.37
N ALA A 439 -46.95 -0.72 5.22
CA ALA A 439 -45.79 -0.52 4.36
C ALA A 439 -45.10 -1.85 3.99
N SER A 440 -44.55 -1.91 2.77
CA SER A 440 -43.64 -2.97 2.37
C SER A 440 -42.23 -2.70 2.89
N LEU A 441 -41.53 -3.73 3.38
CA LEU A 441 -40.16 -3.63 3.90
C LEU A 441 -39.15 -4.24 2.92
N GLY A 442 -38.17 -3.44 2.49
CA GLY A 442 -37.04 -3.87 1.67
C GLY A 442 -35.73 -3.83 2.45
N PRO A 443 -35.35 -4.90 3.18
CA PRO A 443 -34.12 -4.91 3.95
C PRO A 443 -32.90 -5.20 3.08
N THR A 444 -31.81 -4.49 3.35
CA THR A 444 -30.45 -4.76 2.87
C THR A 444 -29.59 -5.07 4.09
N LEU A 445 -29.15 -6.32 4.20
CA LEU A 445 -28.28 -6.79 5.28
C LEU A 445 -26.86 -6.97 4.74
N VAL A 446 -25.88 -6.34 5.39
CA VAL A 446 -24.46 -6.45 5.03
C VAL A 446 -23.58 -6.52 6.27
N THR A 447 -22.42 -7.14 6.13
CA THR A 447 -21.42 -7.18 7.21
C THR A 447 -20.50 -5.96 7.19
N PRO A 448 -19.90 -5.58 8.33
CA PRO A 448 -18.87 -4.54 8.37
C PRO A 448 -17.67 -4.89 7.47
N GLY A 449 -17.32 -6.17 7.39
CA GLY A 449 -16.26 -6.67 6.51
C GLY A 449 -16.56 -6.45 5.03
N GLU A 450 -17.79 -6.67 4.57
CA GLU A 450 -18.19 -6.40 3.19
C GLU A 450 -18.13 -4.90 2.86
N VAL A 451 -18.61 -4.06 3.79
CA VAL A 451 -18.64 -2.61 3.62
C VAL A 451 -17.23 -2.03 3.56
N THR A 452 -16.38 -2.36 4.52
CA THR A 452 -14.97 -1.89 4.56
C THR A 452 -14.10 -2.52 3.47
N ALA A 453 -14.48 -3.68 2.92
CA ALA A 453 -13.83 -4.26 1.75
C ALA A 453 -14.33 -3.70 0.41
N GLY A 454 -15.22 -2.70 0.42
CA GLY A 454 -15.75 -2.08 -0.80
C GLY A 454 -16.61 -3.02 -1.64
N ARG A 455 -17.22 -4.06 -1.04
CA ARG A 455 -18.10 -5.03 -1.72
C ARG A 455 -19.51 -4.47 -1.84
N LEU A 456 -19.63 -3.32 -2.50
CA LEU A 456 -20.86 -2.53 -2.55
C LEU A 456 -21.57 -2.73 -3.88
N THR A 457 -22.89 -2.87 -3.82
CA THR A 457 -23.74 -2.66 -5.00
C THR A 457 -23.89 -1.16 -5.27
N PRO A 458 -24.19 -0.72 -6.51
CA PRO A 458 -24.42 0.69 -6.79
C PRO A 458 -25.44 1.35 -5.85
N ARG A 459 -26.54 0.64 -5.53
CA ARG A 459 -27.56 1.11 -4.59
C ARG A 459 -27.01 1.35 -3.19
N LEU A 460 -26.19 0.42 -2.69
CA LEU A 460 -25.55 0.58 -1.38
C LEU A 460 -24.54 1.73 -1.40
N THR A 461 -23.78 1.91 -2.48
CA THR A 461 -22.90 3.07 -2.67
C THR A 461 -23.67 4.39 -2.60
N PHE A 462 -24.83 4.49 -3.25
CA PHE A 462 -25.69 5.68 -3.15
C PHE A 462 -26.20 5.91 -1.72
N ALA A 463 -26.65 4.85 -1.05
CA ALA A 463 -27.14 4.93 0.33
C ALA A 463 -26.05 5.40 1.30
N LEU A 464 -24.85 4.82 1.22
CA LEU A 464 -23.71 5.21 2.08
C LEU A 464 -23.31 6.67 1.86
N HIS A 465 -23.24 7.11 0.60
CA HIS A 465 -22.96 8.53 0.31
C HIS A 465 -24.02 9.45 0.90
N GLN A 466 -25.30 9.09 0.77
CA GLN A 466 -26.42 9.83 1.34
C GLN A 466 -26.29 9.99 2.87
N LEU A 467 -25.94 8.91 3.58
CA LEU A 467 -25.68 8.95 5.02
C LEU A 467 -24.49 9.88 5.35
N GLN A 468 -23.44 9.86 4.53
CA GLN A 468 -22.28 10.77 4.67
C GLN A 468 -22.64 12.24 4.44
N GLN A 469 -23.71 12.53 3.68
CA GLN A 469 -24.23 13.89 3.49
C GLN A 469 -25.18 14.34 4.63
N GLY A 470 -25.33 13.54 5.70
CA GLY A 470 -26.09 13.91 6.89
C GLY A 470 -27.54 13.41 6.92
N LEU A 471 -27.92 12.50 6.01
CA LEU A 471 -29.19 11.78 6.15
C LEU A 471 -29.21 10.99 7.46
N PRO A 472 -30.36 11.00 8.17
CA PRO A 472 -30.41 10.46 9.51
C PRO A 472 -30.36 8.93 9.50
N VAL A 473 -29.76 8.36 10.56
CA VAL A 473 -29.76 6.93 10.85
C VAL A 473 -30.65 6.65 12.06
N LEU A 474 -31.15 5.42 12.16
CA LEU A 474 -31.93 4.95 13.31
C LEU A 474 -31.00 4.56 14.47
N HIS A 475 -29.88 3.93 14.14
CA HIS A 475 -28.86 3.47 15.07
C HIS A 475 -27.48 3.50 14.41
N ALA A 476 -26.46 3.88 15.18
CA ALA A 476 -25.06 3.80 14.77
C ALA A 476 -24.18 3.54 16.00
N ALA A 477 -23.23 2.63 15.87
CA ALA A 477 -22.16 2.45 16.84
C ALA A 477 -21.20 3.66 16.80
N LEU A 478 -20.60 4.01 17.95
CA LEU A 478 -19.71 5.18 18.08
C LEU A 478 -18.46 5.10 17.18
N ASP A 479 -18.00 3.89 16.92
CA ASP A 479 -16.80 3.55 16.18
C ASP A 479 -17.13 2.90 14.83
N VAL A 480 -18.31 3.19 14.25
CA VAL A 480 -18.67 2.67 12.94
C VAL A 480 -17.72 3.21 11.86
N GLU A 481 -17.06 2.29 11.18
CA GLU A 481 -16.15 2.56 10.08
C GLU A 481 -16.88 2.37 8.75
N LEU A 482 -16.89 3.39 7.90
CA LEU A 482 -17.50 3.34 6.57
C LEU A 482 -16.47 3.77 5.50
N PRO A 483 -16.53 3.20 4.28
CA PRO A 483 -15.72 3.69 3.16
C PRO A 483 -16.16 5.09 2.77
N THR A 484 -15.21 5.94 2.37
CA THR A 484 -15.53 7.29 1.88
C THR A 484 -16.04 7.18 0.45
N VAL A 485 -17.27 7.63 0.17
CA VAL A 485 -17.84 7.55 -1.18
C VAL A 485 -17.76 8.90 -1.87
N THR A 486 -16.90 8.97 -2.89
CA THR A 486 -16.65 10.16 -3.72
C THR A 486 -17.71 10.34 -4.81
N ARG A 487 -17.75 11.54 -5.43
CA ARG A 487 -18.67 11.80 -6.56
C ARG A 487 -18.36 10.96 -7.80
N ASP A 488 -17.08 10.73 -8.08
CA ASP A 488 -16.66 9.92 -9.24
C ASP A 488 -17.06 8.46 -9.07
N GLU A 489 -16.96 7.92 -7.86
CA GLU A 489 -17.43 6.57 -7.56
C GLU A 489 -18.94 6.44 -7.73
N LEU A 490 -19.71 7.49 -7.41
CA LEU A 490 -21.15 7.48 -7.63
C LEU A 490 -21.51 7.58 -9.10
N ALA A 491 -20.79 8.38 -9.89
CA ALA A 491 -20.97 8.43 -11.34
C ALA A 491 -20.66 7.06 -11.97
N LEU A 492 -19.58 6.41 -11.54
CA LEU A 492 -19.23 5.05 -11.95
C LEU A 492 -20.27 4.02 -11.51
N ALA A 493 -20.80 4.14 -10.29
CA ALA A 493 -21.89 3.30 -9.80
C ALA A 493 -23.16 3.48 -10.66
N ALA A 494 -23.47 4.72 -11.06
CA ALA A 494 -24.60 5.02 -11.92
C ALA A 494 -24.47 4.36 -13.30
N ALA A 495 -23.31 4.52 -13.94
CA ALA A 495 -23.01 3.87 -15.22
C ALA A 495 -23.07 2.33 -15.15
N ARG A 496 -22.73 1.74 -13.99
CA ARG A 496 -22.83 0.29 -13.78
C ARG A 496 -24.26 -0.19 -13.52
N GLU A 497 -25.11 0.63 -12.89
CA GLU A 497 -26.50 0.27 -12.60
C GLU A 497 -27.43 0.50 -13.81
N LEU A 498 -27.16 1.53 -14.61
CA LEU A 498 -28.03 1.98 -15.70
C LEU A 498 -28.41 0.84 -16.68
N PRO A 499 -27.50 -0.03 -17.15
CA PRO A 499 -27.86 -1.12 -18.07
C PRO A 499 -28.94 -2.05 -17.50
N GLN A 500 -28.85 -2.40 -16.21
CA GLN A 500 -29.83 -3.25 -15.56
C GLN A 500 -31.20 -2.55 -15.43
N VAL A 501 -31.20 -1.24 -15.16
CA VAL A 501 -32.42 -0.43 -15.10
C VAL A 501 -33.07 -0.32 -16.47
N ILE A 502 -32.30 -0.07 -17.53
CA ILE A 502 -32.80 0.00 -18.91
C ILE A 502 -33.40 -1.35 -19.35
N LEU A 503 -32.73 -2.47 -19.06
CA LEU A 503 -33.26 -3.82 -19.36
C LEU A 503 -34.56 -4.10 -18.60
N THR A 504 -34.62 -3.73 -17.32
CA THR A 504 -35.82 -3.90 -16.50
C THR A 504 -36.97 -3.02 -17.02
N MET A 505 -36.67 -1.78 -17.41
CA MET A 505 -37.64 -0.85 -18.00
C MET A 505 -38.21 -1.37 -19.32
N ARG A 506 -37.37 -1.95 -20.19
CA ARG A 506 -37.83 -2.59 -21.44
C ARG A 506 -38.80 -3.74 -21.16
N ARG A 507 -38.50 -4.59 -20.17
CA ARG A 507 -39.40 -5.68 -19.76
C ARG A 507 -40.73 -5.14 -19.22
N LEU A 508 -40.67 -4.19 -18.28
CA LEU A 508 -41.88 -3.55 -17.74
C LEU A 508 -42.70 -2.84 -18.82
N ARG A 509 -42.03 -2.30 -19.84
CA ARG A 509 -42.68 -1.66 -20.98
C ARG A 509 -43.37 -2.66 -21.89
N ALA A 510 -42.80 -3.86 -22.08
CA ALA A 510 -43.42 -4.94 -22.86
C ALA A 510 -44.71 -5.45 -22.17
N ASP A 511 -44.68 -5.55 -20.85
CA ASP A 511 -45.80 -5.98 -20.01
C ASP A 511 -46.60 -4.79 -19.44
N ALA A 512 -46.59 -3.65 -20.13
CA ALA A 512 -47.18 -2.40 -19.63
C ALA A 512 -48.70 -2.52 -19.50
N GLY A 513 -49.21 -2.33 -18.29
CA GLY A 513 -50.62 -2.33 -17.93
C GLY A 513 -50.86 -1.48 -16.68
N PRO A 514 -52.13 -1.29 -16.27
CA PRO A 514 -52.47 -0.48 -15.09
C PRO A 514 -51.73 -0.93 -13.82
N ASP A 515 -51.54 -2.24 -13.64
CA ASP A 515 -50.87 -2.82 -12.47
C ASP A 515 -49.35 -2.59 -12.46
N THR A 516 -48.74 -2.39 -13.64
CA THR A 516 -47.30 -2.13 -13.79
C THR A 516 -46.97 -0.64 -13.86
N LEU A 517 -47.96 0.25 -13.89
CA LEU A 517 -47.78 1.71 -13.95
C LEU A 517 -46.80 2.24 -12.88
N ARG A 518 -46.99 1.83 -11.62
CA ARG A 518 -46.12 2.23 -10.50
C ARG A 518 -44.67 1.83 -10.74
N GLN A 519 -44.45 0.60 -11.19
CA GLN A 519 -43.11 0.09 -11.44
C GLN A 519 -42.47 0.76 -12.65
N LEU A 520 -43.23 0.95 -13.73
CA LEU A 520 -42.76 1.59 -14.96
C LEU A 520 -42.34 3.05 -14.70
N TYR A 521 -43.16 3.82 -13.98
CA TYR A 521 -42.84 5.19 -13.58
C TYR A 521 -41.59 5.25 -12.68
N LYS A 522 -41.50 4.39 -11.65
CA LYS A 522 -40.30 4.32 -10.79
C LYS A 522 -39.02 4.05 -11.59
N HIS A 523 -39.07 3.17 -12.60
CA HIS A 523 -37.90 2.85 -13.43
C HIS A 523 -37.56 3.97 -14.42
N LEU A 524 -38.55 4.68 -14.98
CA LEU A 524 -38.33 5.88 -15.78
C LEU A 524 -37.56 6.94 -14.96
N VAL A 525 -38.03 7.24 -13.76
CA VAL A 525 -37.38 8.19 -12.83
C VAL A 525 -35.98 7.72 -12.46
N LEU A 526 -35.80 6.43 -12.16
CA LEU A 526 -34.50 5.88 -11.80
C LEU A 526 -33.50 5.99 -12.97
N ALA A 527 -33.90 5.65 -14.18
CA ALA A 527 -33.02 5.78 -15.35
C ALA A 527 -32.63 7.24 -15.60
N CYS A 528 -33.59 8.17 -15.53
CA CYS A 528 -33.32 9.60 -15.63
C CYS A 528 -32.34 10.07 -14.54
N ARG A 529 -32.52 9.62 -13.29
CA ARG A 529 -31.61 9.92 -12.18
C ARG A 529 -30.19 9.42 -12.44
N LEU A 530 -30.04 8.19 -12.94
CA LEU A 530 -28.74 7.59 -13.21
C LEU A 530 -28.03 8.29 -14.37
N LEU A 531 -28.76 8.62 -15.45
CA LEU A 531 -28.22 9.41 -16.57
C LEU A 531 -27.74 10.80 -16.11
N LEU A 532 -28.55 11.52 -15.32
CA LEU A 532 -28.15 12.82 -14.76
C LEU A 532 -26.88 12.72 -13.91
N ARG A 533 -26.73 11.64 -13.13
CA ARG A 533 -25.51 11.38 -12.33
C ARG A 533 -24.27 11.14 -13.20
N GLU A 534 -24.41 10.48 -14.35
CA GLU A 534 -23.31 10.37 -15.32
C GLU A 534 -22.89 11.74 -15.87
N HIS A 535 -23.83 12.69 -15.98
CA HIS A 535 -23.56 14.10 -16.28
C HIS A 535 -23.15 14.95 -15.06
N ASN A 536 -22.87 14.31 -13.91
CA ASN A 536 -22.55 14.95 -12.63
C ASN A 536 -23.63 15.97 -12.16
N GLN A 537 -24.88 15.73 -12.53
CA GLN A 537 -26.06 16.50 -12.08
C GLN A 537 -26.81 15.74 -10.99
N TRP A 538 -27.15 16.47 -9.92
CA TRP A 538 -27.66 15.89 -8.67
C TRP A 538 -29.02 16.47 -8.33
N GLU A 539 -30.07 15.74 -8.70
CA GLU A 539 -31.45 16.15 -8.50
C GLU A 539 -32.18 15.17 -7.57
N SER A 540 -33.01 15.74 -6.68
CA SER A 540 -33.81 14.98 -5.71
C SER A 540 -35.30 15.19 -5.95
N GLY A 541 -36.07 14.11 -5.81
CA GLY A 541 -37.50 14.09 -6.08
C GLY A 541 -37.83 13.73 -7.54
N PRO A 542 -38.80 12.83 -7.78
CA PRO A 542 -39.16 12.36 -9.12
C PRO A 542 -39.42 13.46 -10.15
N ASP A 543 -40.25 14.46 -9.82
CA ASP A 543 -40.63 15.50 -10.78
C ASP A 543 -39.44 16.38 -11.20
N ARG A 544 -38.57 16.73 -10.25
CA ARG A 544 -37.34 17.49 -10.53
C ARG A 544 -36.36 16.70 -11.39
N ILE A 545 -36.22 15.40 -11.11
CA ILE A 545 -35.39 14.49 -11.90
C ILE A 545 -35.90 14.41 -13.35
N LEU A 546 -37.20 14.20 -13.54
CA LEU A 546 -37.80 14.12 -14.89
C LEU A 546 -37.69 15.45 -15.65
N ALA A 547 -37.91 16.57 -14.95
CA ALA A 547 -37.76 17.91 -15.53
C ALA A 547 -36.30 18.22 -15.92
N ALA A 548 -35.33 17.81 -15.10
CA ALA A 548 -33.92 17.97 -15.40
C ALA A 548 -33.47 17.07 -16.55
N ALA A 549 -33.89 15.80 -16.55
CA ALA A 549 -33.61 14.87 -17.63
C ALA A 549 -34.16 15.36 -18.97
N SER A 550 -35.34 15.98 -18.98
CA SER A 550 -35.94 16.59 -20.18
C SER A 550 -35.11 17.73 -20.79
N ARG A 551 -34.05 18.20 -20.13
CA ARG A 551 -33.10 19.19 -20.65
C ARG A 551 -31.80 18.58 -21.18
N MET A 552 -31.67 17.25 -21.14
CA MET A 552 -30.49 16.58 -21.72
C MET A 552 -30.48 16.76 -23.25
N PRO A 553 -29.29 16.91 -23.87
CA PRO A 553 -29.18 17.09 -25.31
C PRO A 553 -29.91 16.00 -26.10
N ASP A 554 -30.64 16.43 -27.13
CA ASP A 554 -31.38 15.56 -28.06
C ASP A 554 -32.50 14.70 -27.45
N LEU A 555 -32.76 14.81 -26.14
CA LEU A 555 -33.86 14.13 -25.48
C LEU A 555 -35.12 14.99 -25.54
N THR A 556 -36.16 14.49 -26.20
CA THR A 556 -37.46 15.16 -26.25
C THR A 556 -38.03 15.32 -24.84
N ALA A 557 -38.50 16.53 -24.53
CA ALA A 557 -39.08 16.82 -23.23
C ALA A 557 -40.27 15.89 -22.92
N PHE A 558 -40.26 15.33 -21.71
CA PHE A 558 -41.30 14.40 -21.27
C PHE A 558 -42.59 15.14 -20.93
N SER A 559 -43.72 14.65 -21.43
CA SER A 559 -45.06 15.04 -20.96
C SER A 559 -45.60 13.94 -20.03
N VAL A 560 -45.04 13.88 -18.83
CA VAL A 560 -45.33 12.82 -17.84
C VAL A 560 -46.11 13.42 -16.66
N PRO A 561 -47.14 12.73 -16.12
CA PRO A 561 -47.86 13.20 -14.95
C PRO A 561 -46.95 13.31 -13.72
N SER A 562 -47.29 14.21 -12.81
CA SER A 562 -46.57 14.42 -11.56
C SER A 562 -46.62 13.20 -10.65
N LEU A 563 -45.66 13.09 -9.73
CA LEU A 563 -45.68 12.06 -8.68
C LEU A 563 -47.00 12.06 -7.90
N VAL A 564 -47.58 13.23 -7.65
CA VAL A 564 -48.85 13.37 -6.93
C VAL A 564 -49.97 12.68 -7.70
N GLU A 565 -50.11 12.96 -8.99
CA GLU A 565 -51.14 12.34 -9.85
C GLU A 565 -50.94 10.82 -9.98
N ILE A 566 -49.69 10.37 -10.15
CA ILE A 566 -49.40 8.94 -10.28
C ILE A 566 -49.64 8.18 -8.97
N SER A 567 -49.27 8.76 -7.82
CA SER A 567 -49.42 8.11 -6.51
C SER A 567 -50.85 8.12 -5.97
N SER A 568 -51.75 8.97 -6.49
CA SER A 568 -53.19 8.93 -6.21
C SER A 568 -53.97 7.99 -7.13
N ALA A 569 -53.46 7.71 -8.34
CA ALA A 569 -54.15 6.93 -9.39
C ALA A 569 -54.69 5.56 -8.94
N GLY A 570 -53.94 4.85 -8.08
CA GLY A 570 -54.34 3.54 -7.55
C GLY A 570 -55.51 3.59 -6.55
N ARG A 571 -55.80 4.76 -5.98
CA ARG A 571 -56.95 4.98 -5.07
C ARG A 571 -58.21 5.40 -5.82
N ASP A 572 -58.05 6.09 -6.95
CA ASP A 572 -59.14 6.77 -7.66
C ASP A 572 -59.56 6.08 -8.97
N GLY A 573 -58.96 4.94 -9.33
CA GLY A 573 -59.30 4.20 -10.56
C GLY A 573 -58.78 4.83 -11.86
N GLY A 574 -57.82 5.76 -11.79
CA GLY A 574 -57.31 6.55 -12.92
C GLY A 574 -56.10 5.95 -13.66
N SER A 575 -55.58 4.80 -13.22
CA SER A 575 -54.32 4.22 -13.71
C SER A 575 -54.25 4.00 -15.21
N GLU A 576 -55.36 3.68 -15.87
CA GLU A 576 -55.40 3.43 -17.32
C GLU A 576 -55.15 4.71 -18.13
N SER A 577 -55.68 5.85 -17.68
CA SER A 577 -55.50 7.16 -18.33
C SER A 577 -54.06 7.68 -18.22
N LEU A 578 -53.39 7.38 -17.11
CA LEU A 578 -52.02 7.84 -16.81
C LEU A 578 -50.95 6.91 -17.38
N LEU A 579 -51.28 5.67 -17.73
CA LEU A 579 -50.34 4.72 -18.31
C LEU A 579 -49.79 5.18 -19.66
N LYS A 580 -50.67 5.70 -20.53
CA LYS A 580 -50.30 6.13 -21.88
C LYS A 580 -49.18 7.19 -21.91
N PRO A 581 -49.25 8.31 -21.17
CA PRO A 581 -48.17 9.29 -21.17
C PRO A 581 -46.86 8.74 -20.58
N VAL A 582 -46.92 7.88 -19.55
CA VAL A 582 -45.72 7.26 -18.97
C VAL A 582 -45.07 6.29 -19.96
N ALA A 583 -45.86 5.46 -20.63
CA ALA A 583 -45.37 4.51 -21.64
C ALA A 583 -44.71 5.25 -22.83
N LEU A 584 -45.29 6.35 -23.28
CA LEU A 584 -44.72 7.19 -24.33
C LEU A 584 -43.37 7.79 -23.93
N ALA A 585 -43.25 8.31 -22.70
CA ALA A 585 -42.00 8.86 -22.21
C ALA A 585 -40.90 7.79 -22.06
N VAL A 586 -41.28 6.58 -21.66
CA VAL A 586 -40.37 5.43 -21.66
C VAL A 586 -39.90 5.09 -23.07
N ASP A 587 -40.80 5.05 -24.05
CA ASP A 587 -40.43 4.78 -25.44
C ASP A 587 -39.48 5.86 -25.99
N GLN A 588 -39.75 7.14 -25.68
CA GLN A 588 -38.89 8.26 -26.04
C GLN A 588 -37.49 8.14 -25.42
N LEU A 589 -37.40 7.85 -24.11
CA LEU A 589 -36.12 7.68 -23.42
C LEU A 589 -35.34 6.48 -23.97
N LEU A 590 -36.01 5.35 -24.20
CA LEU A 590 -35.37 4.14 -24.73
C LEU A 590 -34.87 4.35 -26.17
N ALA A 591 -35.65 5.05 -27.00
CA ALA A 591 -35.24 5.41 -28.35
C ALA A 591 -34.03 6.34 -28.34
N TRP A 592 -34.09 7.42 -27.53
CA TRP A 592 -32.97 8.35 -27.35
C TRP A 592 -31.71 7.61 -26.89
N TYR A 593 -31.82 6.79 -25.83
CA TYR A 593 -30.68 6.06 -25.29
C TYR A 593 -30.06 5.10 -26.32
N ALA A 594 -30.88 4.46 -27.15
CA ALA A 594 -30.38 3.62 -28.24
C ALA A 594 -29.60 4.44 -29.29
N VAL A 595 -30.09 5.63 -29.67
CA VAL A 595 -29.38 6.52 -30.61
C VAL A 595 -28.04 6.97 -30.02
N GLN A 596 -28.02 7.39 -28.75
CA GLN A 596 -26.79 7.88 -28.10
C GLN A 596 -25.70 6.81 -28.00
N LEU A 597 -26.06 5.53 -27.85
CA LEU A 597 -25.08 4.44 -27.83
C LEU A 597 -24.56 4.04 -29.22
N THR A 598 -25.23 4.47 -30.30
CA THR A 598 -24.83 4.20 -31.69
C THR A 598 -24.07 5.35 -32.35
N ALA A 599 -24.18 6.56 -31.78
CA ALA A 599 -23.44 7.74 -32.19
C ALA A 599 -21.98 7.66 -31.71
#